data_AF-A0A9W7Y8F1-F1
#
_entry.id   AF-A0A9W7Y8F1-F1
#
_cell.length_a   1.000
_cell.length_b   1.000
_cell.length_c   1.000
_cell.angle_alpha   90.00
_cell.angle_beta   90.00
_cell.angle_gamma   90.00
#
_symmetry.space_group_name_H-M   'P 1'
#
loop_
_entity.id
_entity.type
_entity.pdbx_description
1 polymer ?
#
loop_
_entity_poly.entity_id
_entity_poly.type
_entity_poly.pdbx_seq_one_letter_code
_entity_poly.pdbx_strand_id
1 'polypeptide(L)'
;MYPWLQSLFLFVARHIKHYLEGVTDSRLPDRLVLPYERTDVLAEGSDDRKRPDLGLGIWSRSRGIGPIGGRTEYAGALAIVKAKGEYAKGAGKPDEPQLKLGAPTRDAFEQLFMYMHQVYLNQCNWQFVWGISQSCAETHVCIFVNNGTIVSHAMNLHMPEGRCQFVQLLVDWSLCKPPLLGYDPTIEWLDSLKCWRIDMPSIATNTDMPPDTSSVSSAPPYYFSRMYVEANHLFGHHTCCFPATMQRSGAPVSDENPITPDAVVKDAWPYVEHGDVDRGKLGEVAFLKNIRQKLAESNLACHWYSPRLQEVLGLF
;
A
#
# COMPACT_ATOMS: atom_id res chain seq x y z
N MET A 1 2.32 13.58 -20.77
CA MET A 1 3.40 13.14 -19.86
C MET A 1 4.11 14.39 -19.36
N TYR A 2 4.43 14.49 -18.07
CA TYR A 2 5.01 15.70 -17.43
C TYR A 2 6.50 15.47 -17.14
N PRO A 3 7.42 15.71 -18.11
CA PRO A 3 8.81 15.28 -17.98
C PRO A 3 9.57 16.05 -16.90
N TRP A 4 9.15 17.28 -16.63
CA TRP A 4 9.71 18.11 -15.56
C TRP A 4 9.47 17.49 -14.18
N LEU A 5 8.32 16.84 -13.96
CA LEU A 5 8.00 16.22 -12.68
C LEU A 5 8.87 14.99 -12.46
N GLN A 6 9.00 14.12 -13.46
CA GLN A 6 9.93 12.99 -13.43
C GLN A 6 11.37 13.45 -13.17
N SER A 7 11.80 14.54 -13.82
CA SER A 7 13.12 15.13 -13.62
C SER A 7 13.32 15.63 -12.19
N LEU A 8 12.28 16.20 -11.56
CA LEU A 8 12.33 16.64 -10.17
C LEU A 8 12.55 15.47 -9.20
N PHE A 9 11.83 14.35 -9.38
CA PHE A 9 12.06 13.14 -8.57
C PHE A 9 13.52 12.64 -8.70
N LEU A 10 14.03 12.54 -9.93
CA LEU A 10 15.41 12.11 -10.17
C LEU A 10 16.44 13.09 -9.60
N PHE A 11 16.16 14.39 -9.67
CA PHE A 11 17.01 15.44 -9.09
C PHE A 11 17.11 15.29 -7.58
N VAL A 12 15.98 15.13 -6.88
CA VAL A 12 15.95 14.98 -5.42
C VAL A 12 16.62 13.66 -5.01
N ALA A 13 16.32 12.55 -5.68
CA ALA A 13 16.96 11.25 -5.41
C ALA A 13 18.49 11.32 -5.57
N ARG A 14 18.98 12.09 -6.54
CA ARG A 14 20.43 12.33 -6.71
C ARG A 14 21.05 13.05 -5.52
N HIS A 15 20.39 14.10 -5.02
CA HIS A 15 20.90 14.85 -3.88
C HIS A 15 20.85 14.02 -2.60
N ILE A 16 19.79 13.25 -2.38
CA ILE A 16 19.70 12.33 -1.24
C ILE A 16 20.82 11.29 -1.31
N LYS A 17 21.02 10.65 -2.46
CA LYS A 17 22.09 9.66 -2.63
C LYS A 17 23.44 10.27 -2.30
N HIS A 18 23.76 11.43 -2.89
CA HIS A 18 25.03 12.11 -2.67
C HIS A 18 25.22 12.54 -1.21
N TYR A 19 24.18 13.10 -0.57
CA TYR A 19 24.25 13.51 0.83
C TYR A 19 24.51 12.34 1.78
N LEU A 20 24.03 11.15 1.42
CA LEU A 20 24.23 9.93 2.20
C LEU A 20 25.45 9.10 1.77
N GLU A 21 26.23 9.55 0.78
CA GLU A 21 27.46 8.86 0.39
C GLU A 21 28.44 8.84 1.56
N GLY A 22 28.92 7.66 1.93
CA GLY A 22 29.82 7.48 3.07
C GLY A 22 29.11 7.46 4.44
N VAL A 23 27.81 7.69 4.51
CA VAL A 23 27.03 7.51 5.74
C VAL A 23 26.71 6.03 5.91
N THR A 24 27.38 5.38 6.87
CA THR A 24 27.23 3.94 7.18
C THR A 24 26.28 3.67 8.34
N ASP A 25 25.47 4.65 8.75
CA ASP A 25 24.47 4.44 9.79
C ASP A 25 23.42 3.43 9.31
N SER A 26 23.48 2.21 9.85
CA SER A 26 22.56 1.12 9.55
C SER A 26 21.13 1.40 9.98
N ARG A 27 20.89 2.47 10.75
CA ARG A 27 19.55 2.94 11.13
C ARG A 27 18.86 3.74 10.03
N LEU A 28 19.63 4.27 9.08
CA LEU A 28 19.06 4.99 7.95
C LEU A 28 18.50 4.01 6.92
N PRO A 29 17.29 4.24 6.39
CA PRO A 29 16.75 3.36 5.37
C PRO A 29 17.59 3.39 4.11
N ASP A 30 17.83 2.20 3.53
CA ASP A 30 18.49 2.09 2.23
C ASP A 30 17.48 2.22 1.09
N ARG A 31 16.94 3.43 0.90
CA ARG A 31 16.01 3.65 -0.23
C ARG A 31 16.05 5.03 -0.88
N LEU A 32 15.57 5.05 -2.12
CA LEU A 32 15.25 6.22 -2.93
C LEU A 32 13.85 6.04 -3.50
N VAL A 33 13.09 7.14 -3.58
CA VAL A 33 11.84 7.18 -4.33
C VAL A 33 12.14 7.55 -5.77
N LEU A 34 11.83 6.65 -6.70
CA LEU A 34 12.14 6.80 -8.11
C LEU A 34 10.89 6.62 -8.98
N PRO A 35 10.79 7.35 -10.11
CA PRO A 35 9.69 7.18 -11.05
C PRO A 35 9.86 5.91 -11.87
N TYR A 36 8.76 5.23 -12.22
CA TYR A 36 8.76 4.17 -13.24
C TYR A 36 9.01 4.75 -14.63
N GLU A 37 9.68 3.98 -15.48
CA GLU A 37 9.93 4.32 -16.89
C GLU A 37 8.63 4.34 -17.69
N ARG A 38 7.76 3.34 -17.48
CA ARG A 38 6.49 3.20 -18.19
C ARG A 38 5.33 3.12 -17.22
N THR A 39 4.35 3.98 -17.41
CA THR A 39 3.12 4.04 -16.61
C THR A 39 1.90 3.62 -17.44
N ASP A 40 2.11 2.79 -18.46
CA ASP A 40 1.09 2.36 -19.43
C ASP A 40 0.18 1.23 -18.91
N VAL A 41 -0.05 1.19 -17.59
CA VAL A 41 -0.89 0.18 -16.94
C VAL A 41 -2.24 0.80 -16.60
N LEU A 42 -3.31 0.24 -17.14
CA LEU A 42 -4.67 0.67 -16.81
C LEU A 42 -5.09 0.03 -15.49
N ALA A 43 -5.90 0.74 -14.71
CA ALA A 43 -6.61 0.13 -13.59
C ALA A 43 -7.70 -0.81 -14.14
N GLU A 44 -7.92 -1.95 -13.48
CA GLU A 44 -9.04 -2.83 -13.81
C GLU A 44 -10.37 -2.07 -13.64
N GLY A 45 -11.26 -2.18 -14.63
CA GLY A 45 -12.51 -1.42 -14.67
C GLY A 45 -12.38 0.06 -15.08
N SER A 46 -11.18 0.50 -15.51
CA SER A 46 -11.03 1.82 -16.11
C SER A 46 -11.50 1.81 -17.58
N ASP A 47 -12.71 2.31 -17.82
CA ASP A 47 -13.29 2.47 -19.17
C ASP A 47 -12.56 3.52 -20.02
N ASP A 48 -11.82 4.41 -19.35
CA ASP A 48 -11.09 5.46 -20.00
C ASP A 48 -9.64 5.05 -20.28
N ARG A 49 -9.10 5.47 -21.44
CA ARG A 49 -7.67 5.39 -21.80
C ARG A 49 -6.73 6.17 -20.85
N LYS A 50 -7.18 6.55 -19.64
CA LYS A 50 -6.60 7.50 -18.70
C LYS A 50 -5.60 6.83 -17.76
N ARG A 51 -4.44 6.46 -18.31
CA ARG A 51 -3.25 5.91 -17.64
C ARG A 51 -2.75 6.79 -16.48
N PRO A 52 -2.07 6.23 -15.45
CA PRO A 52 -1.38 7.04 -14.44
C PRO A 52 -0.35 7.95 -15.10
N ASP A 53 -0.26 9.20 -14.63
CA ASP A 53 0.66 10.18 -15.21
C ASP A 53 2.10 9.91 -14.78
N LEU A 54 2.28 9.45 -13.54
CA LEU A 54 3.52 8.91 -13.00
C LEU A 54 3.21 7.79 -11.99
N GLY A 55 4.03 6.76 -11.95
CA GLY A 55 4.09 5.81 -10.83
C GLY A 55 5.43 6.00 -10.12
N LEU A 56 5.43 5.92 -8.80
CA LEU A 56 6.63 6.00 -7.98
C LEU A 56 6.85 4.66 -7.28
N GLY A 57 8.10 4.21 -7.18
CA GLY A 57 8.48 3.00 -6.46
C GLY A 57 9.64 3.25 -5.52
N ILE A 58 9.91 2.27 -4.65
CA ILE A 58 11.03 2.29 -3.71
C ILE A 58 12.19 1.47 -4.27
N TRP A 59 13.39 2.04 -4.30
CA TRP A 59 14.59 1.38 -4.82
C TRP A 59 15.78 1.52 -3.89
N SER A 60 16.67 0.53 -3.81
CA SER A 60 17.90 0.62 -2.99
C SER A 60 18.82 1.74 -3.48
N ARG A 61 19.46 2.47 -2.54
CA ARG A 61 20.41 3.55 -2.88
C ARG A 61 21.65 3.03 -3.59
N SER A 62 21.98 1.75 -3.43
CA SER A 62 23.11 1.10 -4.09
C SER A 62 22.99 1.10 -5.62
N ARG A 63 21.76 1.17 -6.16
CA ARG A 63 21.51 1.19 -7.60
C ARG A 63 21.79 2.56 -8.22
N GLY A 64 21.97 2.56 -9.54
CA GLY A 64 22.11 3.79 -10.34
C GLY A 64 20.87 4.66 -10.25
N ILE A 65 21.04 5.98 -10.36
CA ILE A 65 19.91 6.92 -10.41
C ILE A 65 19.37 6.96 -11.82
N GLY A 66 18.15 6.46 -11.99
CA GLY A 66 17.39 6.47 -13.23
C GLY A 66 15.95 6.03 -12.96
N PRO A 67 15.08 6.10 -13.96
CA PRO A 67 13.75 5.54 -13.85
C PRO A 67 13.81 4.04 -13.53
N ILE A 68 12.85 3.55 -12.76
CA ILE A 68 12.66 2.12 -12.54
C ILE A 68 12.28 1.49 -13.87
N GLY A 69 13.14 0.61 -14.38
CA GLY A 69 12.93 -0.06 -15.66
C GLY A 69 11.66 -0.91 -15.64
N GLY A 70 11.02 -0.99 -16.80
CA GLY A 70 9.77 -1.74 -16.96
C GLY A 70 8.51 -0.91 -16.71
N ARG A 71 7.40 -1.61 -16.47
CA ARG A 71 6.07 -1.02 -16.26
C ARG A 71 5.81 -0.79 -14.78
N THR A 72 4.95 0.17 -14.44
CA THR A 72 4.44 0.33 -13.07
C THR A 72 3.77 -0.96 -12.62
N GLU A 73 4.33 -1.56 -11.57
CA GLU A 73 3.73 -2.70 -10.88
C GLU A 73 3.00 -2.18 -9.65
N TYR A 74 1.67 -2.33 -9.60
CA TYR A 74 0.90 -1.87 -8.44
C TYR A 74 1.33 -2.55 -7.14
N ALA A 75 1.78 -3.81 -7.22
CA ALA A 75 2.37 -4.55 -6.12
C ALA A 75 3.68 -3.92 -5.55
N GLY A 76 4.37 -3.06 -6.31
CA GLY A 76 5.62 -2.41 -5.90
C GLY A 76 5.58 -0.88 -5.88
N ALA A 77 4.48 -0.28 -6.30
CA ALA A 77 4.32 1.17 -6.32
C ALA A 77 4.26 1.70 -4.89
N LEU A 78 4.96 2.81 -4.59
CA LEU A 78 4.82 3.61 -3.38
C LEU A 78 3.67 4.62 -3.49
N ALA A 79 3.55 5.24 -4.67
CA ALA A 79 2.55 6.26 -4.91
C ALA A 79 2.21 6.38 -6.38
N ILE A 80 0.97 6.78 -6.66
CA ILE A 80 0.51 7.14 -7.99
C ILE A 80 0.37 8.65 -8.07
N VAL A 81 0.82 9.23 -9.18
CA VAL A 81 0.64 10.64 -9.48
C VAL A 81 -0.37 10.80 -10.61
N LYS A 82 -1.33 11.69 -10.37
CA LYS A 82 -2.28 12.16 -11.36
C LYS A 82 -2.13 13.64 -11.56
N ALA A 83 -1.79 14.03 -12.77
CA ALA A 83 -1.51 15.41 -13.13
C ALA A 83 -2.47 15.86 -14.23
N LYS A 84 -3.25 16.91 -13.95
CA LYS A 84 -4.16 17.55 -14.89
C LYS A 84 -3.71 18.97 -15.16
N GLY A 85 -3.33 19.23 -16.41
CA GLY A 85 -3.15 20.58 -16.91
C GLY A 85 -4.51 21.21 -17.15
N GLU A 86 -4.53 22.54 -17.26
CA GLU A 86 -5.64 23.22 -17.91
C GLU A 86 -5.79 22.62 -19.31
N TYR A 87 -6.97 22.11 -19.65
CA TYR A 87 -7.28 21.89 -21.06
C TYR A 87 -7.32 23.26 -21.75
N ALA A 88 -6.16 23.72 -22.20
CA ALA A 88 -6.09 24.64 -23.32
C ALA A 88 -6.53 23.87 -24.57
N LYS A 89 -7.86 23.87 -24.85
CA LYS A 89 -8.49 23.88 -26.19
C LYS A 89 -10.01 23.79 -26.08
N GLY A 90 -10.61 24.91 -25.67
CA GLY A 90 -11.96 25.34 -26.05
C GLY A 90 -11.93 26.66 -26.85
N ALA A 91 -10.77 27.03 -27.43
CA ALA A 91 -10.71 28.12 -28.39
C ALA A 91 -11.22 27.60 -29.75
N GLY A 92 -12.55 27.59 -29.94
CA GLY A 92 -13.13 27.22 -31.23
C GLY A 92 -14.63 26.92 -31.25
N LYS A 93 -15.32 26.81 -30.12
CA LYS A 93 -16.79 26.73 -30.09
C LYS A 93 -17.34 27.78 -29.12
N PRO A 94 -18.12 28.77 -29.60
CA PRO A 94 -18.67 29.84 -28.76
C PRO A 94 -19.65 29.38 -27.67
N ASP A 95 -20.14 28.14 -27.73
CA ASP A 95 -21.32 27.72 -26.96
C ASP A 95 -21.07 26.59 -25.94
N GLU A 96 -19.80 26.20 -25.68
CA GLU A 96 -19.50 25.22 -24.63
C GLU A 96 -19.16 25.91 -23.29
N PRO A 97 -19.83 25.54 -22.18
CA PRO A 97 -19.65 26.22 -20.91
C PRO A 97 -18.21 26.09 -20.42
N GLN A 98 -17.63 27.25 -20.08
CA GLN A 98 -16.31 27.38 -19.48
C GLN A 98 -16.15 26.37 -18.32
N LEU A 99 -15.09 25.58 -18.36
CA LEU A 99 -14.76 24.60 -17.33
C LEU A 99 -14.75 25.31 -15.97
N LYS A 100 -15.61 24.87 -15.04
CA LYS A 100 -15.67 25.43 -13.68
C LYS A 100 -14.30 25.33 -13.02
N LEU A 101 -13.83 26.42 -12.43
CA LEU A 101 -12.67 26.45 -11.53
C LEU A 101 -12.85 25.32 -10.49
N GLY A 102 -11.99 24.30 -10.54
CA GLY A 102 -12.08 23.09 -9.69
C GLY A 102 -12.40 21.77 -10.41
N ALA A 103 -12.85 21.79 -11.68
CA ALA A 103 -13.07 20.56 -12.44
C ALA A 103 -11.79 19.73 -12.70
N PRO A 104 -10.63 20.34 -13.07
CA PRO A 104 -9.40 19.58 -13.28
C PRO A 104 -8.87 18.90 -12.01
N THR A 105 -9.07 19.55 -10.85
CA THR A 105 -8.72 19.01 -9.54
C THR A 105 -9.58 17.80 -9.21
N ARG A 106 -10.90 17.89 -9.40
CA ARG A 106 -11.82 16.77 -9.19
C ARG A 106 -11.50 15.58 -10.10
N ASP A 107 -11.23 15.81 -11.38
CA ASP A 107 -10.86 14.76 -12.34
C ASP A 107 -9.53 14.07 -11.97
N ALA A 108 -8.57 14.83 -11.43
CA ALA A 108 -7.31 14.30 -10.93
C ALA A 108 -7.56 13.38 -9.73
N PHE A 109 -8.40 13.80 -8.78
CA PHE A 109 -8.79 13.00 -7.63
C PHE A 109 -9.56 11.74 -8.02
N GLU A 110 -10.62 11.84 -8.84
CA GLU A 110 -11.41 10.67 -9.23
C GLU A 110 -10.55 9.58 -9.87
N GLN A 111 -9.62 9.97 -10.76
CA GLN A 111 -8.66 9.02 -11.30
C GLN A 111 -7.70 8.49 -10.25
N LEU A 112 -7.16 9.35 -9.39
CA LEU A 112 -6.26 8.93 -8.33
C LEU A 112 -6.90 7.84 -7.46
N PHE A 113 -8.17 7.98 -7.09
CA PHE A 113 -8.92 6.99 -6.31
C PHE A 113 -8.98 5.63 -7.01
N MET A 114 -9.25 5.59 -8.33
CA MET A 114 -9.26 4.33 -9.08
C MET A 114 -7.91 3.61 -9.06
N TYR A 115 -6.80 4.36 -9.18
CA TYR A 115 -5.47 3.76 -9.16
C TYR A 115 -5.03 3.36 -7.76
N MET A 116 -5.42 4.11 -6.74
CA MET A 116 -5.12 3.73 -5.36
C MET A 116 -5.84 2.46 -4.93
N HIS A 117 -7.05 2.23 -5.45
CA HIS A 117 -7.76 0.96 -5.27
C HIS A 117 -6.96 -0.22 -5.85
N GLN A 118 -6.33 -0.06 -7.02
CA GLN A 118 -5.46 -1.09 -7.61
C GLN A 118 -4.20 -1.35 -6.79
N VAL A 119 -3.60 -0.31 -6.21
CA VAL A 119 -2.45 -0.46 -5.31
C VAL A 119 -2.85 -1.30 -4.09
N TYR A 120 -3.96 -0.96 -3.43
CA TYR A 120 -4.49 -1.74 -2.31
C TYR A 120 -4.82 -3.20 -2.64
N LEU A 121 -5.40 -3.44 -3.81
CA LEU A 121 -5.71 -4.80 -4.28
C LEU A 121 -4.44 -5.66 -4.39
N ASN A 122 -3.33 -5.07 -4.82
CA ASN A 122 -2.12 -5.80 -5.19
C ASN A 122 -1.03 -5.80 -4.09
N GLN A 123 -1.20 -5.04 -3.01
CA GLN A 123 -0.22 -4.92 -1.92
C GLN A 123 -0.82 -5.32 -0.58
N CYS A 124 -0.52 -6.57 -0.19
CA CYS A 124 -1.02 -7.16 1.06
C CYS A 124 -0.38 -6.62 2.34
N ASN A 125 0.76 -5.92 2.25
CA ASN A 125 1.52 -5.43 3.40
C ASN A 125 1.38 -3.93 3.61
N TRP A 126 0.25 -3.34 3.22
CA TRP A 126 0.02 -1.90 3.32
C TRP A 126 -1.16 -1.57 4.23
N GLN A 127 -0.92 -0.70 5.21
CA GLN A 127 -1.93 -0.13 6.10
C GLN A 127 -2.57 1.13 5.50
N PHE A 128 -1.80 1.89 4.71
CA PHE A 128 -2.28 3.04 3.96
C PHE A 128 -1.45 3.25 2.69
N VAL A 129 -2.05 3.89 1.68
CA VAL A 129 -1.42 4.14 0.37
C VAL A 129 -1.26 5.65 0.13
N TRP A 130 -0.21 6.06 -0.61
CA TRP A 130 0.04 7.45 -0.97
C TRP A 130 -0.39 7.76 -2.40
N GLY A 131 -0.98 8.94 -2.59
CA GLY A 131 -1.30 9.47 -3.91
C GLY A 131 -0.87 10.93 -4.04
N ILE A 132 -0.55 11.37 -5.24
CA ILE A 132 -0.29 12.78 -5.54
C ILE A 132 -1.28 13.23 -6.61
N SER A 133 -2.05 14.26 -6.30
CA SER A 133 -2.89 14.97 -7.25
C SER A 133 -2.21 16.29 -7.61
N GLN A 134 -1.92 16.50 -8.88
CA GLN A 134 -1.43 17.77 -9.38
C GLN A 134 -2.48 18.36 -10.32
N SER A 135 -2.89 19.60 -10.05
CA SER A 135 -3.74 20.38 -10.95
C SER A 135 -3.12 21.75 -11.15
N CYS A 136 -2.80 22.08 -12.40
CA CYS A 136 -2.14 23.34 -12.74
C CYS A 136 -0.87 23.55 -11.87
N ALA A 137 -0.88 24.59 -11.02
CA ALA A 137 0.19 24.93 -10.08
C ALA A 137 0.12 24.17 -8.74
N GLU A 138 -1.05 23.63 -8.41
CA GLU A 138 -1.35 23.10 -7.08
C GLU A 138 -1.10 21.59 -7.03
N THR A 139 -0.33 21.17 -6.04
CA THR A 139 -0.04 19.77 -5.77
C THR A 139 -0.57 19.40 -4.39
N HIS A 140 -1.38 18.35 -4.33
CA HIS A 140 -1.90 17.76 -3.12
C HIS A 140 -1.32 16.37 -2.93
N VAL A 141 -0.99 16.05 -1.70
CA VAL A 141 -0.62 14.69 -1.28
C VAL A 141 -1.81 14.11 -0.54
N CYS A 142 -2.13 12.88 -0.89
CA CYS A 142 -3.29 12.15 -0.39
C CYS A 142 -2.78 10.92 0.33
N ILE A 143 -3.28 10.68 1.54
CA ILE A 143 -3.16 9.41 2.24
C ILE A 143 -4.52 8.78 2.21
N PHE A 144 -4.63 7.62 1.61
CA PHE A 144 -5.86 6.83 1.68
C PHE A 144 -5.69 5.87 2.83
N VAL A 145 -6.61 5.95 3.77
CA VAL A 145 -6.74 5.07 4.93
C VAL A 145 -8.09 4.39 4.86
N ASN A 146 -8.31 3.37 5.67
CA ASN A 146 -9.56 2.60 5.63
C ASN A 146 -10.83 3.47 5.79
N ASN A 147 -10.75 4.52 6.59
CA ASN A 147 -11.92 5.34 6.93
C ASN A 147 -12.09 6.57 6.03
N GLY A 148 -11.22 6.76 5.05
CA GLY A 148 -11.30 7.91 4.15
C GLY A 148 -9.97 8.35 3.57
N THR A 149 -9.94 9.59 3.07
CA THR A 149 -8.73 10.18 2.48
C THR A 149 -8.35 11.42 3.26
N ILE A 150 -7.09 11.49 3.68
CA ILE A 150 -6.48 12.68 4.26
C ILE A 150 -5.76 13.40 3.13
N VAL A 151 -6.06 14.68 2.92
CA VAL A 151 -5.48 15.48 1.84
C VAL A 151 -4.67 16.62 2.45
N SER A 152 -3.45 16.81 1.96
CA SER A 152 -2.60 17.93 2.37
C SER A 152 -3.18 19.26 1.90
N HIS A 153 -2.73 20.35 2.53
CA HIS A 153 -2.85 21.68 1.93
C HIS A 153 -2.19 21.72 0.54
N ALA A 154 -2.66 22.63 -0.32
CA ALA A 154 -2.12 22.80 -1.66
C ALA A 154 -0.68 23.31 -1.60
N MET A 155 0.25 22.57 -2.23
CA MET A 155 1.62 23.00 -2.45
C MET A 155 1.72 23.63 -3.85
N ASN A 156 2.08 24.91 -3.91
CA ASN A 156 2.28 25.58 -5.20
C ASN A 156 3.73 25.41 -5.66
N LEU A 157 3.96 24.56 -6.67
CA LEU A 157 5.32 24.26 -7.17
C LEU A 157 5.97 25.41 -7.95
N HIS A 158 5.21 26.45 -8.32
CA HIS A 158 5.78 27.69 -8.88
C HIS A 158 6.37 28.61 -7.80
N MET A 159 5.97 28.44 -6.55
CA MET A 159 6.48 29.22 -5.43
C MET A 159 7.66 28.51 -4.73
N PRO A 160 8.70 29.24 -4.28
CA PRO A 160 9.82 28.66 -3.54
C PRO A 160 9.38 27.83 -2.33
N GLU A 161 8.39 28.31 -1.59
CA GLU A 161 7.87 27.67 -0.38
C GLU A 161 7.24 26.32 -0.71
N GLY A 162 6.38 26.26 -1.74
CA GLY A 162 5.75 25.02 -2.17
C GLY A 162 6.74 24.01 -2.76
N ARG A 163 7.78 24.48 -3.46
CA ARG A 163 8.89 23.60 -3.88
C ARG A 163 9.64 23.01 -2.69
N CYS A 164 9.91 23.83 -1.67
CA CYS A 164 10.58 23.38 -0.45
C CYS A 164 9.76 22.29 0.25
N GLN A 165 8.45 22.51 0.42
CA GLN A 165 7.54 21.53 1.01
C GLN A 165 7.52 20.22 0.23
N PHE A 166 7.45 20.29 -1.10
CA PHE A 166 7.43 19.10 -1.94
C PHE A 166 8.76 18.34 -1.91
N VAL A 167 9.89 19.04 -1.95
CA VAL A 167 11.22 18.41 -1.81
C VAL A 167 11.37 17.75 -0.43
N GLN A 168 10.93 18.43 0.64
CA GLN A 168 10.95 17.88 2.00
C GLN A 168 10.17 16.57 2.08
N LEU A 169 8.97 16.50 1.49
CA LEU A 169 8.19 15.27 1.40
C LEU A 169 8.98 14.12 0.75
N LEU A 170 9.67 14.37 -0.36
CA LEU A 170 10.45 13.34 -1.06
C LEU A 170 11.67 12.87 -0.25
N VAL A 171 12.27 13.79 0.50
CA VAL A 171 13.34 13.48 1.46
C VAL A 171 12.79 12.62 2.59
N ASP A 172 11.67 13.03 3.20
CA ASP A 172 11.02 12.28 4.28
C ASP A 172 10.62 10.89 3.81
N TRP A 173 10.04 10.77 2.62
CA TRP A 173 9.70 9.48 2.03
C TRP A 173 10.92 8.58 1.80
N SER A 174 12.10 9.15 1.58
CA SER A 174 13.34 8.37 1.40
C SER A 174 13.98 7.98 2.75
N LEU A 175 13.77 8.77 3.81
CA LEU A 175 14.51 8.64 5.08
C LEU A 175 13.69 8.14 6.27
N CYS A 176 12.37 8.16 6.23
CA CYS A 176 11.53 7.72 7.35
C CYS A 176 11.53 6.18 7.53
N LYS A 177 10.98 5.63 8.61
CA LYS A 177 10.88 4.16 8.73
C LYS A 177 9.76 3.62 7.82
N PRO A 178 9.85 2.38 7.28
CA PRO A 178 8.80 1.81 6.43
C PRO A 178 7.37 1.90 7.01
N PRO A 179 7.13 1.69 8.33
CA PRO A 179 5.79 1.87 8.90
C PRO A 179 5.22 3.29 8.75
N LEU A 180 6.07 4.32 8.68
CA LEU A 180 5.64 5.70 8.43
C LEU A 180 5.25 5.96 6.96
N LEU A 181 5.60 5.03 6.06
CA LEU A 181 5.13 5.03 4.68
C LEU A 181 3.88 4.19 4.48
N GLY A 182 3.41 3.49 5.53
CA GLY A 182 2.24 2.63 5.45
C GLY A 182 2.55 1.15 5.31
N TYR A 183 3.82 0.73 5.30
CA TYR A 183 4.15 -0.69 5.28
C TYR A 183 3.85 -1.35 6.63
N ASP A 184 3.17 -2.50 6.60
CA ASP A 184 3.03 -3.37 7.75
C ASP A 184 4.35 -4.12 8.00
N PRO A 185 5.02 -3.90 9.14
CA PRO A 185 6.28 -4.57 9.44
C PRO A 185 6.13 -6.07 9.73
N THR A 186 4.90 -6.56 9.94
CA THR A 186 4.63 -7.99 10.20
C THR A 186 4.49 -8.81 8.92
N ILE A 187 4.33 -8.18 7.75
CA ILE A 187 4.16 -8.86 6.46
C ILE A 187 5.33 -8.51 5.54
N GLU A 188 6.19 -9.49 5.26
CA GLU A 188 7.44 -9.31 4.53
C GLU A 188 7.52 -10.22 3.29
N TRP A 189 7.95 -9.67 2.16
CA TRP A 189 8.29 -10.48 0.98
C TRP A 189 9.69 -11.08 1.13
N LEU A 190 9.80 -12.40 1.00
CA LEU A 190 11.06 -13.14 1.07
C LEU A 190 11.54 -13.48 -0.33
N ASP A 191 12.44 -12.65 -0.88
CA ASP A 191 12.96 -12.84 -2.24
C ASP A 191 13.64 -14.18 -2.48
N SER A 192 14.32 -14.73 -1.47
CA SER A 192 14.99 -16.03 -1.56
C SER A 192 14.02 -17.20 -1.71
N LEU A 193 12.79 -17.04 -1.19
CA LEU A 193 11.75 -18.07 -1.21
C LEU A 193 10.62 -17.74 -2.20
N LYS A 194 10.58 -16.53 -2.74
CA LYS A 194 9.50 -16.05 -3.62
C LYS A 194 8.11 -16.22 -3.00
N CYS A 195 8.01 -15.92 -1.70
CA CYS A 195 6.77 -15.93 -0.95
C CYS A 195 6.76 -14.85 0.13
N TRP A 196 5.59 -14.61 0.71
CA TRP A 196 5.40 -13.71 1.82
C TRP A 196 5.53 -14.44 3.17
N ARG A 197 6.05 -13.75 4.18
CA ARG A 197 6.08 -14.14 5.59
C ARG A 197 5.14 -13.23 6.38
N ILE A 198 4.36 -13.81 7.29
CA ILE A 198 3.56 -13.08 8.29
C ILE A 198 4.07 -13.46 9.68
N ASP A 199 4.53 -12.46 10.43
CA ASP A 199 4.91 -12.62 11.83
C ASP A 199 3.69 -12.43 12.72
N MET A 200 3.31 -13.49 13.43
CA MET A 200 2.17 -13.45 14.34
C MET A 200 2.59 -12.95 15.74
N PRO A 201 1.84 -12.02 16.36
CA PRO A 201 2.05 -11.66 17.75
C PRO A 201 1.84 -12.90 18.61
N SER A 202 2.73 -13.09 19.59
CA SER A 202 2.58 -14.16 20.57
C SER A 202 1.29 -13.93 21.35
N ILE A 203 0.32 -14.83 21.19
CA ILE A 203 -0.84 -14.85 22.08
C ILE A 203 -0.28 -15.39 23.39
N ALA A 204 0.05 -14.49 24.33
CA ALA A 204 0.23 -14.88 25.71
C ALA A 204 -1.10 -15.51 26.14
N THR A 205 -1.15 -16.84 26.15
CA THR A 205 -2.23 -17.57 26.82
C THR A 205 -2.22 -17.05 28.24
N ASN A 206 -3.30 -16.39 28.66
CA ASN A 206 -3.52 -15.96 30.04
C ASN A 206 -3.28 -17.17 30.95
N THR A 207 -2.05 -17.25 31.46
CA THR A 207 -1.66 -18.14 32.53
C THR A 207 -1.08 -17.17 33.54
N ASP A 208 -1.74 -17.08 34.69
CA ASP A 208 -1.41 -16.22 35.83
C ASP A 208 0.01 -16.51 36.36
N MET A 209 1.03 -16.13 35.61
CA MET A 209 2.42 -16.21 36.03
C MET A 209 3.07 -14.84 35.88
N PRO A 210 3.81 -14.38 36.91
CA PRO A 210 4.40 -13.06 36.94
C PRO A 210 5.47 -12.91 35.84
N PRO A 211 5.75 -11.68 35.40
CA PRO A 211 6.61 -11.42 34.26
C PRO A 211 8.07 -11.55 34.69
N ASP A 212 8.60 -12.77 34.65
CA ASP A 212 10.04 -12.96 34.67
C ASP A 212 10.61 -12.62 33.29
N THR A 213 11.45 -11.59 33.31
CA THR A 213 12.24 -11.08 32.20
C THR A 213 13.12 -12.17 31.59
N SER A 214 12.69 -12.81 30.50
CA SER A 214 13.52 -13.17 29.35
C SER A 214 12.75 -13.99 28.31
N SER A 215 12.82 -13.53 27.06
CA SER A 215 12.24 -14.15 25.84
C SER A 215 10.71 -14.13 25.71
N VAL A 216 10.19 -13.03 25.16
CA VAL A 216 8.90 -13.08 24.46
C VAL A 216 9.09 -14.02 23.27
N SER A 217 8.69 -15.29 23.42
CA SER A 217 8.64 -16.25 22.32
C SER A 217 7.68 -15.70 21.27
N SER A 218 8.17 -15.14 20.15
CA SER A 218 7.28 -14.80 19.04
C SER A 218 6.61 -16.08 18.56
N ALA A 219 5.32 -16.00 18.20
CA ALA A 219 4.69 -17.15 17.55
C ALA A 219 5.46 -17.49 16.26
N PRO A 220 5.49 -18.77 15.84
CA PRO A 220 6.12 -19.14 14.59
C PRO A 220 5.47 -18.39 13.42
N PRO A 221 6.26 -17.93 12.43
CA PRO A 221 5.73 -17.19 11.29
C PRO A 221 4.95 -18.10 10.35
N TYR A 222 4.06 -17.50 9.57
CA TYR A 222 3.36 -18.15 8.48
C TYR A 222 3.91 -17.71 7.13
N TYR A 223 3.80 -18.59 6.14
CA TYR A 223 4.24 -18.35 4.76
C TYR A 223 3.07 -18.50 3.80
N PHE A 224 2.92 -17.57 2.85
CA PHE A 224 1.87 -17.60 1.82
C PHE A 224 2.39 -17.04 0.49
N SER A 225 1.74 -17.40 -0.61
CA SER A 225 2.11 -16.93 -1.97
C SER A 225 0.97 -16.24 -2.71
N ARG A 226 -0.27 -16.33 -2.18
CA ARG A 226 -1.47 -15.74 -2.79
C ARG A 226 -2.46 -15.29 -1.73
N MET A 227 -3.36 -14.39 -2.11
CA MET A 227 -4.52 -13.98 -1.31
C MET A 227 -5.76 -14.76 -1.74
N TYR A 228 -6.60 -15.18 -0.79
CA TYR A 228 -7.92 -15.77 -1.06
C TYR A 228 -9.04 -14.73 -1.06
N VAL A 229 -8.86 -13.66 -0.28
CA VAL A 229 -9.73 -12.49 -0.32
C VAL A 229 -8.81 -11.28 -0.38
N GLU A 230 -9.04 -10.45 -1.38
CA GLU A 230 -8.35 -9.18 -1.63
C GLU A 230 -9.16 -8.00 -1.10
N ALA A 231 -8.49 -6.88 -0.87
CA ALA A 231 -9.11 -5.62 -0.47
C ALA A 231 -9.86 -4.96 -1.64
N ASN A 232 -11.04 -5.49 -1.96
CA ASN A 232 -11.84 -5.10 -3.13
C ASN A 232 -12.47 -3.71 -3.08
N HIS A 233 -12.23 -2.93 -2.04
CA HIS A 233 -12.74 -1.57 -1.90
C HIS A 233 -11.63 -0.65 -1.40
N LEU A 234 -11.75 0.66 -1.69
CA LEU A 234 -10.77 1.66 -1.23
C LEU A 234 -11.02 2.07 0.24
N PHE A 235 -12.28 2.06 0.68
CA PHE A 235 -12.70 2.45 2.03
C PHE A 235 -13.57 1.37 2.67
N GLY A 236 -13.49 1.25 3.99
CA GLY A 236 -14.20 0.25 4.79
C GLY A 236 -13.28 -0.80 5.40
N HIS A 237 -13.88 -1.77 6.11
CA HIS A 237 -13.17 -2.88 6.73
C HIS A 237 -12.81 -3.94 5.68
N HIS A 238 -11.57 -3.93 5.17
CA HIS A 238 -11.11 -4.88 4.14
C HIS A 238 -10.45 -6.09 4.78
N THR A 239 -11.16 -7.20 4.93
CA THR A 239 -10.50 -8.40 5.42
C THR A 239 -9.72 -9.07 4.29
N CYS A 240 -8.38 -9.04 4.37
CA CYS A 240 -7.56 -9.94 3.56
C CYS A 240 -7.50 -11.32 4.22
N CYS A 241 -7.42 -12.37 3.41
CA CYS A 241 -7.26 -13.74 3.87
C CYS A 241 -6.14 -14.43 3.11
N PHE A 242 -5.20 -15.01 3.85
CA PHE A 242 -3.98 -15.60 3.35
C PHE A 242 -3.98 -17.11 3.62
N PRO A 243 -4.16 -17.97 2.60
CA PRO A 243 -3.87 -19.39 2.73
C PRO A 243 -2.37 -19.55 3.01
N ALA A 244 -2.04 -20.02 4.20
CA ALA A 244 -0.67 -20.01 4.69
C ALA A 244 -0.29 -21.33 5.36
N THR A 245 1.00 -21.50 5.62
CA THR A 245 1.55 -22.62 6.39
C THR A 245 2.66 -22.14 7.32
N MET A 246 2.83 -22.79 8.46
CA MET A 246 4.03 -22.59 9.30
C MET A 246 5.27 -23.25 8.69
N GLN A 247 5.10 -24.15 7.72
CA GLN A 247 6.21 -24.88 7.11
C GLN A 247 6.97 -23.97 6.15
N ARG A 248 8.19 -23.59 6.54
CA ARG A 248 9.11 -22.88 5.66
C ARG A 248 9.52 -23.79 4.50
N SER A 249 9.33 -23.32 3.27
CA SER A 249 9.80 -24.03 2.08
C SER A 249 11.33 -24.11 2.05
N GLY A 250 11.88 -25.27 1.68
CA GLY A 250 13.31 -25.47 1.46
C GLY A 250 13.82 -24.95 0.11
N ALA A 251 12.90 -24.63 -0.81
CA ALA A 251 13.19 -24.12 -2.14
C ALA A 251 12.28 -22.91 -2.47
N PRO A 252 12.62 -22.10 -3.48
CA PRO A 252 11.73 -21.04 -3.96
C PRO A 252 10.35 -21.61 -4.35
N VAL A 253 9.31 -20.85 -4.05
CA VAL A 253 7.93 -21.19 -4.40
C VAL A 253 7.74 -20.97 -5.90
N SER A 254 7.16 -21.97 -6.56
CA SER A 254 6.80 -21.97 -7.98
C SER A 254 5.60 -22.86 -8.22
N ASP A 255 5.16 -23.00 -9.47
CA ASP A 255 4.08 -23.92 -9.82
C ASP A 255 4.45 -25.39 -9.56
N GLU A 256 5.74 -25.73 -9.66
CA GLU A 256 6.28 -27.07 -9.35
C GLU A 256 6.51 -27.29 -7.85
N ASN A 257 6.69 -26.21 -7.08
CA ASN A 257 6.86 -26.23 -5.63
C ASN A 257 5.91 -25.22 -4.96
N PRO A 258 4.58 -25.48 -5.01
CA PRO A 258 3.61 -24.55 -4.46
C PRO A 258 3.60 -24.62 -2.93
N ILE A 259 3.23 -23.51 -2.29
CA ILE A 259 2.87 -23.55 -0.87
C ILE A 259 1.62 -24.44 -0.72
N THR A 260 1.72 -25.45 0.14
CA THR A 260 0.58 -26.23 0.59
C THR A 260 0.07 -25.60 1.88
N PRO A 261 -0.98 -24.76 1.83
CA PRO A 261 -1.50 -24.16 3.03
C PRO A 261 -2.04 -25.23 3.97
N ASP A 262 -1.92 -25.01 5.27
CA ASP A 262 -2.59 -25.77 6.33
C ASP A 262 -3.49 -24.86 7.16
N ALA A 263 -3.34 -23.55 7.00
CA ALA A 263 -3.99 -22.48 7.73
C ALA A 263 -4.59 -21.45 6.77
N VAL A 264 -5.57 -20.70 7.27
CA VAL A 264 -5.91 -19.40 6.69
C VAL A 264 -5.69 -18.33 7.75
N VAL A 265 -4.72 -17.45 7.47
CA VAL A 265 -4.42 -16.27 8.27
C VAL A 265 -5.28 -15.12 7.75
N LYS A 266 -6.08 -14.55 8.63
CA LYS A 266 -6.87 -13.35 8.33
C LYS A 266 -6.00 -12.12 8.61
N ASP A 267 -6.21 -10.98 7.94
CA ASP A 267 -5.68 -9.72 8.48
C ASP A 267 -6.69 -9.13 9.50
N ALA A 268 -6.18 -8.62 10.62
CA ALA A 268 -6.95 -8.07 11.72
C ALA A 268 -6.68 -6.57 11.79
N TRP A 269 -7.68 -5.79 11.42
CA TRP A 269 -7.59 -4.36 11.63
C TRP A 269 -7.66 -4.01 13.12
N PRO A 270 -6.92 -2.98 13.56
CA PRO A 270 -7.09 -2.42 14.90
C PRO A 270 -8.50 -1.86 15.07
N TYR A 271 -9.01 -2.03 16.29
CA TYR A 271 -10.31 -1.57 16.76
C TYR A 271 -10.47 -0.05 16.58
N VAL A 272 -11.57 0.39 15.97
CA VAL A 272 -12.03 1.78 16.04
C VAL A 272 -12.97 1.88 17.24
N GLU A 273 -12.60 2.69 18.23
CA GLU A 273 -13.39 2.87 19.47
C GLU A 273 -14.80 3.38 19.20
N HIS A 274 -15.05 4.07 18.08
CA HIS A 274 -16.33 4.70 17.77
C HIS A 274 -16.75 4.49 16.32
N GLY A 275 -17.75 3.62 16.09
CA GLY A 275 -18.42 3.48 14.80
C GLY A 275 -19.29 2.22 14.69
N ASP A 276 -20.61 2.42 14.80
CA ASP A 276 -21.73 1.51 14.44
C ASP A 276 -21.50 -0.01 14.65
N VAL A 277 -21.55 -0.41 15.91
CA VAL A 277 -21.24 -1.76 16.43
C VAL A 277 -22.20 -2.85 15.90
N ASP A 278 -23.36 -2.48 15.35
CA ASP A 278 -24.44 -3.45 15.06
C ASP A 278 -24.49 -3.93 13.61
N ARG A 279 -23.89 -3.23 12.64
CA ARG A 279 -23.84 -3.69 11.23
C ARG A 279 -22.54 -4.41 10.87
N GLY A 280 -21.41 -4.03 11.48
CA GLY A 280 -20.09 -4.59 11.18
C GLY A 280 -19.88 -6.02 11.70
N LYS A 281 -20.29 -6.31 12.94
CA LYS A 281 -20.07 -7.62 13.59
C LYS A 281 -20.82 -8.77 12.92
N LEU A 282 -22.07 -8.56 12.50
CA LEU A 282 -22.88 -9.58 11.82
C LEU A 282 -22.37 -9.85 10.40
N GLY A 283 -21.89 -8.82 9.70
CA GLY A 283 -21.27 -8.95 8.38
C GLY A 283 -19.96 -9.72 8.43
N GLU A 284 -19.11 -9.43 9.42
CA GLU A 284 -17.84 -10.12 9.63
C GLU A 284 -18.05 -11.60 9.97
N VAL A 285 -18.94 -11.94 10.91
CA VAL A 285 -19.23 -13.34 11.24
C VAL A 285 -19.83 -14.11 10.06
N ALA A 286 -20.75 -13.49 9.29
CA ALA A 286 -21.31 -14.10 8.09
C ALA A 286 -20.25 -14.31 6.99
N PHE A 287 -19.34 -13.35 6.83
CA PHE A 287 -18.21 -13.41 5.91
C PHE A 287 -17.22 -14.52 6.27
N LEU A 288 -16.86 -14.63 7.56
CA LEU A 288 -16.00 -15.70 8.07
C LEU A 288 -16.64 -17.08 7.94
N LYS A 289 -17.96 -17.18 8.11
CA LYS A 289 -18.73 -18.41 7.84
C LYS A 289 -18.70 -18.80 6.35
N ASN A 290 -18.79 -17.82 5.44
CA ASN A 290 -18.68 -18.05 4.00
C ASN A 290 -17.26 -18.52 3.61
N ILE A 291 -16.22 -17.87 4.16
CA ILE A 291 -14.83 -18.33 3.98
C ILE A 291 -14.67 -19.76 4.52
N ARG A 292 -15.16 -20.04 5.74
CA ARG A 292 -15.12 -21.39 6.32
C ARG A 292 -15.84 -22.41 5.45
N GLN A 293 -16.96 -22.07 4.82
CA GLN A 293 -17.67 -22.95 3.91
C GLN A 293 -16.85 -23.25 2.64
N LYS A 294 -16.24 -22.23 2.03
CA LYS A 294 -15.30 -22.40 0.90
C LYS A 294 -14.05 -23.21 1.28
N LEU A 295 -13.58 -23.08 2.52
CA LEU A 295 -12.42 -23.83 3.04
C LEU A 295 -12.76 -25.25 3.49
N ALA A 296 -13.99 -25.51 3.92
CA ALA A 296 -14.48 -26.84 4.27
C ALA A 296 -14.50 -27.77 3.05
N GLU A 297 -14.67 -27.22 1.85
CA GLU A 297 -14.48 -27.92 0.58
C GLU A 297 -12.99 -28.24 0.31
N SER A 298 -12.06 -27.63 1.05
CA SER A 298 -10.60 -27.66 0.85
C SER A 298 -9.79 -28.37 1.96
N ASN A 299 -10.42 -28.89 3.03
CA ASN A 299 -9.77 -29.57 4.18
C ASN A 299 -8.65 -28.79 4.93
N LEU A 300 -8.70 -27.45 4.97
CA LEU A 300 -7.70 -26.60 5.65
C LEU A 300 -8.09 -26.27 7.11
N ALA A 301 -7.12 -26.25 8.02
CA ALA A 301 -7.33 -25.67 9.36
C ALA A 301 -7.41 -24.14 9.24
N CYS A 302 -8.06 -23.46 10.19
CA CYS A 302 -8.24 -22.02 10.15
C CYS A 302 -7.60 -21.38 11.37
N HIS A 303 -6.61 -20.51 11.16
CA HIS A 303 -5.85 -19.85 12.22
C HIS A 303 -6.13 -18.36 12.18
N TRP A 304 -7.02 -17.92 13.05
CA TRP A 304 -7.50 -16.55 13.07
C TRP A 304 -6.46 -15.62 13.71
N TYR A 305 -5.96 -14.66 12.92
CA TYR A 305 -5.33 -13.46 13.46
C TYR A 305 -6.46 -12.50 13.88
N SER A 306 -6.59 -12.34 15.19
CA SER A 306 -7.21 -11.21 15.89
C SER A 306 -7.39 -11.67 17.33
N PRO A 307 -6.81 -10.97 18.33
CA PRO A 307 -7.04 -11.27 19.74
C PRO A 307 -8.54 -11.34 20.13
N ARG A 308 -9.46 -10.80 19.31
CA ARG A 308 -10.91 -10.76 19.55
C ARG A 308 -11.76 -11.74 18.73
N LEU A 309 -11.24 -12.40 17.69
CA LEU A 309 -12.06 -13.34 16.91
C LEU A 309 -12.44 -14.61 17.71
N GLN A 310 -11.58 -15.03 18.65
CA GLN A 310 -11.84 -16.20 19.49
C GLN A 310 -13.00 -15.96 20.48
N GLU A 311 -13.15 -14.74 21.01
CA GLU A 311 -14.31 -14.34 21.83
C GLU A 311 -15.61 -14.32 21.01
N VAL A 312 -15.57 -13.79 19.79
CA VAL A 312 -16.78 -13.61 18.95
C VAL A 312 -17.24 -14.92 18.30
N LEU A 313 -16.31 -15.85 18.01
CA LEU A 313 -16.62 -17.16 17.43
C LEU A 313 -17.05 -18.21 18.47
N GLY A 314 -17.08 -17.88 19.77
CA GLY A 314 -17.54 -18.77 20.82
C GLY A 314 -16.72 -20.06 20.93
N LEU A 315 -15.37 -19.94 20.88
CA LEU A 315 -14.46 -21.07 21.07
C LEU A 315 -14.02 -21.23 22.54
N PHE A 316 -14.88 -20.83 23.48
CA PHE A 316 -14.93 -21.29 24.87
C PHE A 316 -16.30 -21.90 25.13
#